data_AF-A0A519ZFV5-F1
#
_entry.id   AF-A0A519ZFV5-F1
#
_cell.length_a   1.000
_cell.length_b   1.000
_cell.length_c   1.000
_cell.angle_alpha   90.00
_cell.angle_beta   90.00
_cell.angle_gamma   90.00
#
_symmetry.space_group_name_H-M   'P 1'
#
loop_
_entity.id
_entity.type
_entity.pdbx_description
1 polymer ?
#
loop_
_entity_poly.entity_id
_entity_poly.type
_entity_poly.pdbx_seq_one_letter_code
_entity_poly.pdbx_strand_id
1 'polypeptide(L)'
;MKTISVRARLLALAAAATLAMPAAVQAHRSWLLPSGTIYSAQLPWVSVDAAVSNDIFYYEHNAAGLDNLVVIGPDGQPVQAENQAKGRYRSIFDVKLEKQGTYRIALVNDTMIASYKVGAETKRVRGTAESLAREIPADAQELRVSQSQNRVE
;
A
#
# COMPACT_ATOMS: atom_id res chain seq x y z
N MET A 1 -21.81 55.20 2.45
CA MET A 1 -20.97 53.98 2.56
C MET A 1 -21.86 52.83 3.03
N LYS A 2 -22.08 51.78 2.22
CA LYS A 2 -22.97 50.67 2.59
C LYS A 2 -22.27 49.79 3.64
N THR A 3 -22.87 49.67 4.82
CA THR A 3 -22.35 48.82 5.90
C THR A 3 -22.60 47.35 5.57
N ILE A 4 -21.53 46.59 5.39
CA ILE A 4 -21.59 45.14 5.17
C ILE A 4 -22.08 44.48 6.46
N SER A 5 -23.16 43.70 6.38
CA SER A 5 -23.79 43.07 7.55
C SER A 5 -22.86 42.07 8.23
N VAL A 6 -23.01 41.90 9.55
CA VAL A 6 -22.22 40.93 10.34
C VAL A 6 -22.39 39.51 9.78
N ARG A 7 -23.57 39.15 9.28
CA ARG A 7 -23.81 37.87 8.59
C ARG A 7 -22.97 37.72 7.32
N ALA A 8 -22.84 38.76 6.50
CA ALA A 8 -22.02 38.72 5.30
C ALA A 8 -20.52 38.61 5.65
N ARG A 9 -20.06 39.23 6.74
CA ARG A 9 -18.69 39.08 7.25
C ARG A 9 -18.42 37.67 7.77
N LEU A 10 -19.37 37.10 8.52
CA LEU A 10 -19.26 35.73 9.03
C LEU A 10 -19.25 34.69 7.89
N LEU A 11 -20.08 34.88 6.86
CA LEU A 11 -20.07 34.02 5.67
C LEU A 11 -18.76 34.13 4.89
N ALA A 12 -18.21 35.34 4.72
CA ALA A 12 -16.91 35.52 4.08
C ALA A 12 -15.76 34.91 4.90
N LEU A 13 -15.78 35.03 6.23
CA LEU A 13 -14.78 34.42 7.11
C LEU A 13 -14.86 32.89 7.09
N ALA A 14 -16.07 32.33 7.06
CA ALA A 14 -16.28 30.88 6.93
C ALA A 14 -15.78 30.36 5.57
N ALA A 15 -16.04 31.08 4.48
CA ALA A 15 -15.56 30.72 3.15
C ALA A 15 -14.02 30.79 3.05
N ALA A 16 -13.40 31.80 3.66
CA ALA A 16 -11.94 31.90 3.74
C ALA A 16 -11.32 30.77 4.57
N ALA A 17 -11.97 30.37 5.67
CA ALA A 17 -11.52 29.26 6.50
C ALA A 17 -11.58 27.90 5.77
N THR A 18 -12.59 27.68 4.91
CA THR A 18 -12.66 26.46 4.08
C THR A 18 -11.58 26.40 3.00
N LEU A 19 -11.13 27.54 2.47
CA LEU A 19 -10.03 27.61 1.48
C LEU A 19 -8.64 27.44 2.11
N ALA A 20 -8.52 27.64 3.42
CA ALA A 20 -7.26 27.54 4.15
C ALA A 20 -6.95 26.11 4.65
N MET A 21 -7.82 25.13 4.38
CA MET A 21 -7.55 23.74 4.76
C MET A 21 -6.45 23.16 3.87
N PRO A 22 -5.29 22.73 4.42
CA PRO A 22 -4.32 21.98 3.65
C PRO A 22 -5.00 20.71 3.12
N ALA A 23 -5.02 20.53 1.80
CA ALA A 23 -5.39 19.23 1.25
C ALA A 23 -4.46 18.18 1.88
N ALA A 24 -5.03 17.10 2.41
CA ALA A 24 -4.25 15.99 2.92
C ALA A 24 -3.45 15.38 1.77
N VAL A 25 -2.23 15.86 1.56
CA VAL A 25 -1.30 15.31 0.57
C VAL A 25 -0.86 13.97 1.11
N GLN A 26 -1.44 12.89 0.58
CA GLN A 26 -0.93 11.55 0.83
C GLN A 26 0.41 11.42 0.09
N ALA A 27 1.50 11.77 0.79
CA ALA A 27 2.78 11.99 0.15
C ALA A 27 3.46 10.67 -0.27
N HIS A 28 3.35 9.62 0.54
CA HIS A 28 4.09 8.38 0.29
C HIS A 28 3.39 7.45 -0.71
N ARG A 29 4.00 7.27 -1.87
CA ARG A 29 3.56 6.38 -2.95
C ARG A 29 4.52 5.21 -3.06
N SER A 30 4.00 4.00 -2.95
CA SER A 30 4.73 2.78 -3.29
C SER A 30 4.73 2.58 -4.81
N TRP A 31 5.83 2.09 -5.35
CA TRP A 31 5.97 1.82 -6.78
C TRP A 31 6.92 0.65 -7.05
N LEU A 32 6.74 0.05 -8.23
CA LEU A 32 7.62 -0.94 -8.84
C LEU A 32 8.15 -0.36 -10.15
N LEU A 33 9.45 -0.47 -10.40
CA LEU A 33 10.10 0.01 -11.62
C LEU A 33 10.87 -1.15 -12.26
N PRO A 34 10.30 -1.80 -13.29
CA PRO A 34 11.00 -2.86 -14.01
C PRO A 34 12.05 -2.27 -14.97
N SER A 35 13.14 -3.01 -15.20
CA SER A 35 14.20 -2.66 -16.16
C SER A 35 13.71 -2.63 -17.62
N GLY A 36 12.57 -3.27 -17.89
CA GLY A 36 11.87 -3.26 -19.16
C GLY A 36 10.50 -3.93 -19.04
N THR A 37 9.64 -3.71 -20.02
CA THR A 37 8.27 -4.28 -20.06
C THR A 37 8.05 -5.19 -21.27
N ILE A 38 8.99 -5.22 -22.22
CA ILE A 38 8.94 -6.04 -23.43
C ILE A 38 10.31 -6.69 -23.61
N TYR A 39 10.32 -8.00 -23.79
CA TYR A 39 11.54 -8.80 -23.97
C TYR A 39 11.39 -9.73 -25.17
N SER A 40 12.48 -9.88 -25.94
CA SER A 40 12.54 -10.78 -27.11
C SER A 40 13.63 -11.85 -27.00
N ALA A 41 14.43 -11.83 -25.92
CA ALA A 41 15.44 -12.85 -25.67
C ALA A 41 14.77 -14.19 -25.28
N GLN A 42 15.47 -15.31 -25.48
CA GLN A 42 14.93 -16.65 -25.21
C GLN A 42 14.60 -16.89 -23.73
N LEU A 43 15.41 -16.35 -22.82
CA LEU A 43 15.27 -16.48 -21.36
C LEU A 43 15.67 -15.16 -20.69
N PRO A 44 14.87 -14.10 -20.86
CA PRO A 44 15.19 -12.81 -20.31
C PRO A 44 15.01 -12.80 -18.79
N TRP A 45 15.73 -11.88 -18.15
CA TRP A 45 15.51 -11.49 -16.77
C TRP A 45 14.95 -10.08 -16.75
N VAL A 46 13.98 -9.84 -15.87
CA VAL A 46 13.57 -8.48 -15.50
C VAL A 46 14.09 -8.19 -14.10
N SER A 47 14.82 -7.10 -13.96
CA SER A 47 15.20 -6.56 -12.65
C SER A 47 14.17 -5.51 -12.26
N VAL A 48 13.75 -5.49 -11.01
CA VAL A 48 12.72 -4.58 -10.53
C VAL A 48 13.21 -3.85 -9.30
N ASP A 49 13.14 -2.52 -9.36
CA ASP A 49 13.35 -1.66 -8.20
C ASP A 49 11.99 -1.40 -7.52
N ALA A 50 11.95 -1.49 -6.19
CA ALA A 50 10.75 -1.26 -5.38
C ALA A 50 11.03 -0.25 -4.28
N ALA A 51 10.23 0.82 -4.22
CA ALA A 51 10.40 1.87 -3.22
C ALA A 51 9.07 2.51 -2.82
N VAL A 52 9.14 3.28 -1.73
CA VAL A 52 8.11 4.20 -1.29
C VAL A 52 8.72 5.60 -1.29
N SER A 53 8.06 6.56 -1.95
CA SER A 53 8.57 7.93 -2.10
C SER A 53 7.47 8.98 -2.20
N ASN A 54 7.83 10.23 -1.94
CA ASN A 54 7.06 11.42 -2.20
C ASN A 54 6.94 11.68 -3.72
N ASP A 55 8.08 11.63 -4.41
CA ASP A 55 8.16 11.74 -5.88
C ASP A 55 8.38 10.36 -6.50
N ILE A 56 7.53 9.98 -7.46
CA ILE A 56 7.59 8.64 -8.08
C ILE A 56 8.94 8.48 -8.81
N PHE A 57 9.58 7.32 -8.61
CA PHE A 57 10.91 6.98 -9.14
C PHE A 57 12.10 7.74 -8.55
N TYR A 58 11.90 8.43 -7.42
CA TYR A 58 12.99 8.99 -6.61
C TYR A 58 13.17 8.21 -5.31
N TYR A 59 14.41 7.86 -4.98
CA TYR A 59 14.74 7.06 -3.79
C TYR A 59 14.96 7.95 -2.54
N GLU A 60 13.91 8.53 -1.98
CA GLU A 60 14.07 9.54 -0.89
C GLU A 60 13.32 9.26 0.42
N HIS A 61 12.44 8.24 0.49
CA HIS A 61 11.68 7.97 1.72
C HIS A 61 12.00 6.60 2.34
N ASN A 62 11.60 5.48 1.73
CA ASN A 62 11.86 4.14 2.27
C ASN A 62 11.91 3.06 1.18
N ALA A 63 12.69 2.00 1.42
CA ALA A 63 12.61 0.79 0.62
C ALA A 63 11.24 0.11 0.80
N ALA A 64 10.61 -0.33 -0.28
CA ALA A 64 9.39 -1.13 -0.19
C ALA A 64 9.72 -2.51 0.42
N GLY A 65 8.84 -3.02 1.30
CA GLY A 65 8.94 -4.41 1.75
C GLY A 65 8.65 -5.37 0.61
N LEU A 66 9.33 -6.53 0.58
CA LEU A 66 9.10 -7.58 -0.42
C LEU A 66 8.41 -8.81 0.18
N ASP A 67 8.08 -8.81 1.48
CA ASP A 67 7.41 -9.93 2.16
C ASP A 67 6.04 -10.26 1.55
N ASN A 68 5.46 -9.28 0.85
CA ASN A 68 4.17 -9.37 0.18
C ASN A 68 4.28 -9.25 -1.35
N LEU A 69 5.47 -9.52 -1.89
CA LEU A 69 5.70 -9.61 -3.33
C LEU A 69 5.02 -10.86 -3.90
N VAL A 70 4.25 -10.66 -4.95
CA VAL A 70 3.58 -11.70 -5.71
C VAL A 70 4.00 -11.57 -7.17
N VAL A 71 4.54 -12.65 -7.73
CA VAL A 71 4.84 -12.75 -9.16
C VAL A 71 4.05 -13.90 -9.75
N ILE A 72 3.24 -13.62 -10.76
CA ILE A 72 2.41 -14.61 -11.45
C ILE A 72 2.85 -14.67 -12.91
N GLY A 73 3.15 -15.88 -13.37
CA GLY A 73 3.49 -16.17 -14.75
C GLY A 73 2.28 -16.15 -15.68
N PRO A 74 2.50 -16.21 -17.00
CA PRO A 74 1.43 -16.16 -18.01
C PRO A 74 0.47 -17.36 -17.95
N ASP A 75 0.88 -18.44 -17.30
CA ASP A 75 0.08 -19.64 -17.06
C ASP A 75 -0.69 -19.60 -15.72
N GLY A 76 -0.64 -18.48 -14.99
CA GLY A 76 -1.30 -18.30 -13.70
C GLY A 76 -0.54 -18.90 -12.52
N GLN A 77 0.64 -19.50 -12.73
CA GLN A 77 1.43 -20.09 -11.65
C GLN A 77 2.32 -19.05 -10.97
N PRO A 78 2.60 -19.22 -9.66
CA PRO A 78 3.59 -18.40 -8.97
C PRO A 78 4.98 -18.55 -9.61
N VAL A 79 5.70 -17.43 -9.69
CA VAL A 79 7.09 -17.38 -10.14
C VAL A 79 7.94 -16.84 -9.00
N GLN A 80 9.12 -17.40 -8.81
CA GLN A 80 10.02 -16.96 -7.76
C GLN A 80 10.71 -15.64 -8.15
N ALA A 81 10.75 -14.70 -7.20
CA ALA A 81 11.65 -13.56 -7.27
C ALA A 81 13.01 -13.93 -6.66
N GLU A 82 14.07 -13.76 -7.43
CA GLU A 82 15.45 -14.07 -7.08
C GLU A 82 16.22 -12.80 -6.72
N ASN A 83 17.43 -12.96 -6.17
CA ASN A 83 18.36 -11.86 -5.84
C ASN A 83 17.74 -10.72 -5.02
N GLN A 84 16.78 -11.04 -4.16
CA GLN A 84 16.11 -10.04 -3.33
C GLN A 84 17.11 -9.37 -2.39
N ALA A 85 17.21 -8.05 -2.47
CA ALA A 85 18.04 -7.27 -1.56
C ALA A 85 17.32 -5.99 -1.14
N LYS A 86 17.42 -5.66 0.14
CA LYS A 86 16.81 -4.46 0.72
C LYS A 86 17.90 -3.51 1.20
N GLY A 87 17.96 -2.33 0.57
CA GLY A 87 18.75 -1.20 1.03
C GLY A 87 17.94 -0.25 1.91
N ARG A 88 18.48 0.95 2.13
CA ARG A 88 17.82 2.00 2.94
C ARG A 88 16.56 2.57 2.28
N TYR A 89 16.63 2.83 0.98
CA TYR A 89 15.59 3.53 0.21
C TYR A 89 15.05 2.74 -0.98
N ARG A 90 15.63 1.58 -1.25
CA ARG A 90 15.29 0.74 -2.40
C ARG A 90 15.42 -0.72 -2.05
N SER A 91 14.43 -1.51 -2.46
CA SER A 91 14.56 -2.96 -2.58
C SER A 91 14.72 -3.32 -4.04
N ILE A 92 15.47 -4.36 -4.33
CA ILE A 92 15.68 -4.89 -5.68
C ILE A 92 15.39 -6.38 -5.68
N PHE A 93 14.95 -6.89 -6.83
CA PHE A 93 14.80 -8.32 -7.08
C PHE A 93 14.81 -8.58 -8.59
N ASP A 94 15.05 -9.83 -8.95
CA ASP A 94 15.04 -10.29 -10.34
C ASP A 94 13.95 -11.35 -10.54
N VAL A 95 13.35 -11.38 -11.74
CA VAL A 95 12.41 -12.43 -12.14
C VAL A 95 12.89 -13.03 -13.46
N LYS A 96 13.07 -14.34 -13.47
CA LYS A 96 13.38 -15.10 -14.68
C LYS A 96 12.11 -15.36 -15.48
N LEU A 97 12.11 -14.97 -16.76
CA LEU A 97 10.94 -15.08 -17.64
C LEU A 97 10.99 -16.39 -18.45
N GLU A 98 10.72 -17.52 -17.78
CA GLU A 98 10.84 -18.86 -18.38
C GLU A 98 9.71 -19.21 -19.38
N LYS A 99 8.54 -18.58 -19.26
CA LYS A 99 7.36 -18.85 -20.09
C LYS A 99 7.06 -17.63 -20.95
N GLN A 100 6.74 -17.85 -22.22
CA GLN A 100 6.34 -16.77 -23.10
C GLN A 100 4.97 -16.22 -22.68
N GLY A 101 4.87 -14.90 -22.49
CA GLY A 101 3.62 -14.20 -22.22
C GLY A 101 3.78 -13.05 -21.22
N THR A 102 2.65 -12.60 -20.68
CA THR A 102 2.59 -11.49 -19.73
C THR A 102 2.74 -11.98 -18.29
N TYR A 103 3.70 -11.41 -17.58
CA TYR A 103 3.89 -11.61 -16.15
C TYR A 103 3.20 -10.49 -15.38
N ARG A 104 2.72 -10.81 -14.18
CA ARG A 104 2.14 -9.85 -13.24
C ARG A 104 2.99 -9.82 -11.99
N ILE A 105 3.56 -8.66 -11.67
CA ILE A 105 4.44 -8.45 -10.52
C ILE A 105 3.76 -7.43 -9.62
N ALA A 106 3.53 -7.77 -8.35
CA ALA A 106 2.79 -6.89 -7.48
C ALA A 106 3.23 -6.95 -6.02
N LEU A 107 3.10 -5.83 -5.32
CA LEU A 107 3.09 -5.78 -3.86
C LEU A 107 1.64 -5.75 -3.40
N VAL A 108 1.19 -6.83 -2.75
CA VAL A 108 -0.21 -6.99 -2.32
C VAL A 108 -0.29 -6.85 -0.81
N ASN A 109 -0.84 -5.75 -0.32
CA ASN A 109 -1.11 -5.58 1.10
C ASN A 109 -2.58 -5.92 1.38
N ASP A 110 -2.81 -6.94 2.19
CA ASP A 110 -4.12 -7.22 2.77
C ASP A 110 -3.94 -7.35 4.29
N THR A 111 -4.35 -6.32 5.01
CA THR A 111 -4.23 -6.28 6.47
C THR A 111 -5.62 -6.10 7.08
N MET A 112 -5.93 -6.94 8.05
CA MET A 112 -7.09 -6.77 8.91
C MET A 112 -6.66 -6.31 10.31
N ILE A 113 -7.44 -5.40 10.88
CA ILE A 113 -7.32 -4.93 12.25
C ILE A 113 -8.66 -5.15 12.92
N ALA A 114 -8.65 -5.87 14.04
CA ALA A 114 -9.83 -6.06 14.87
C ALA A 114 -9.66 -5.39 16.23
N SER A 115 -10.72 -4.80 16.76
CA SER A 115 -10.82 -4.32 18.13
C SER A 115 -12.07 -4.90 18.77
N TYR A 116 -11.94 -5.39 20.00
CA TYR A 116 -13.02 -6.06 20.72
C TYR A 116 -12.82 -5.93 22.22
N LYS A 117 -13.85 -6.21 23.00
CA LYS A 117 -13.81 -6.25 24.47
C LYS A 117 -13.80 -7.68 24.99
N VAL A 118 -12.99 -7.92 26.03
CA VAL A 118 -13.04 -9.14 26.85
C VAL A 118 -13.18 -8.68 28.30
N GLY A 119 -14.36 -8.93 28.89
CA GLY A 119 -14.73 -8.30 30.15
C GLY A 119 -14.74 -6.77 30.04
N ALA A 120 -13.97 -6.09 30.90
CA ALA A 120 -13.85 -4.63 30.90
C ALA A 120 -12.72 -4.10 29.98
N GLU A 121 -11.86 -4.97 29.45
CA GLU A 121 -10.69 -4.57 28.67
C GLU A 121 -10.99 -4.50 27.18
N THR A 122 -10.51 -3.46 26.51
CA THR A 122 -10.52 -3.36 25.05
C THR A 122 -9.19 -3.87 24.50
N LYS A 123 -9.23 -4.90 23.66
CA LYS A 123 -8.08 -5.47 22.96
C LYS A 123 -8.12 -5.11 21.47
N ARG A 124 -6.94 -5.11 20.86
CA ARG A 124 -6.76 -4.86 19.44
C ARG A 124 -5.72 -5.81 18.88
N VAL A 125 -6.07 -6.48 17.79
CA VAL A 125 -5.22 -7.44 17.08
C VAL A 125 -5.12 -7.06 15.62
N ARG A 126 -4.04 -7.46 14.96
CA ARG A 126 -3.77 -7.19 13.55
C ARG A 126 -3.23 -8.47 12.90
N GLY A 127 -3.68 -8.77 11.70
CA GLY A 127 -3.18 -9.90 10.93
C GLY A 127 -4.04 -10.23 9.71
N THR A 128 -4.05 -11.50 9.34
CA THR A 128 -4.90 -12.02 8.25
C THR A 128 -6.26 -12.43 8.80
N ALA A 129 -7.21 -12.75 7.92
CA ALA A 129 -8.50 -13.28 8.33
C ALA A 129 -8.34 -14.54 9.21
N GLU A 130 -7.40 -15.43 8.84
CA GLU A 130 -7.13 -16.67 9.54
C GLU A 130 -6.52 -16.44 10.93
N SER A 131 -5.58 -15.49 11.07
CA SER A 131 -4.98 -15.20 12.37
C SER A 131 -5.98 -14.53 13.31
N LEU A 132 -6.79 -13.58 12.80
CA LEU A 132 -7.86 -12.96 13.57
C LEU A 132 -8.88 -13.99 14.07
N ALA A 133 -9.27 -14.95 13.22
CA ALA A 133 -10.21 -16.01 13.61
C ALA A 133 -9.67 -16.91 14.73
N ARG A 134 -8.34 -17.02 14.89
CA ARG A 134 -7.69 -17.77 15.98
C ARG A 134 -7.49 -16.95 17.24
N GLU A 135 -7.21 -15.65 17.10
CA GLU A 135 -6.86 -14.77 18.21
C GLU A 135 -8.06 -14.12 18.91
N ILE A 136 -9.16 -13.91 18.18
CA ILE A 136 -10.37 -13.31 18.75
C ILE A 136 -11.14 -14.40 19.50
N PRO A 137 -11.34 -14.29 20.82
CA PRO A 137 -12.06 -15.28 21.58
C PRO A 137 -13.57 -15.22 21.29
N ALA A 138 -14.27 -16.34 21.52
CA ALA A 138 -15.69 -16.46 21.19
C ALA A 138 -16.61 -15.56 22.02
N ASP A 139 -16.17 -15.15 23.22
CA ASP A 139 -16.89 -14.24 24.13
C ASP A 139 -16.56 -12.76 23.87
N ALA A 140 -15.82 -12.45 22.79
CA ALA A 140 -15.50 -11.09 22.41
C ALA A 140 -16.77 -10.26 22.17
N GLN A 141 -16.87 -9.13 22.88
CA GLN A 141 -17.97 -8.18 22.74
C GLN A 141 -17.54 -6.96 21.93
N GLU A 142 -18.51 -6.24 21.34
CA GLU A 142 -18.26 -5.02 20.54
C GLU A 142 -17.18 -5.19 19.45
N LEU A 143 -17.11 -6.38 18.83
CA LEU A 143 -16.14 -6.67 17.79
C LEU A 143 -16.32 -5.71 16.60
N ARG A 144 -15.25 -4.99 16.28
CA ARG A 144 -15.11 -4.15 15.10
C ARG A 144 -13.91 -4.63 14.30
N VAL A 145 -14.13 -4.90 13.02
CA VAL A 145 -13.09 -5.33 12.09
C VAL A 145 -12.99 -4.29 10.98
N SER A 146 -11.76 -3.89 10.67
CA SER A 146 -11.44 -3.06 9.52
C SER A 146 -10.41 -3.79 8.67
N GLN A 147 -10.63 -3.79 7.35
CA GLN A 147 -9.72 -4.37 6.37
C GLN A 147 -9.18 -3.26 5.49
N SER A 148 -7.87 -3.29 5.24
CA SER A 148 -7.19 -2.41 4.32
C SER A 148 -6.52 -3.26 3.25
N GLN A 149 -6.97 -3.08 2.01
CA GLN A 149 -6.38 -3.71 0.83
C GLN A 149 -5.70 -2.64 -0.04
N ASN A 150 -4.46 -2.89 -0.44
CA ASN A 150 -3.71 -2.06 -1.37
C ASN A 150 -2.85 -2.92 -2.28
N ARG A 151 -2.71 -2.51 -3.54
CA ARG A 151 -1.95 -3.22 -4.55
C ARG A 151 -1.17 -2.25 -5.43
N VAL A 152 0.13 -2.51 -5.56
CA VAL A 152 0.99 -1.89 -6.58
C VAL A 152 1.32 -2.98 -7.59
N GLU A 153 1.03 -2.77 -8.88
CA GLU A 153 1.32 -3.69 -10.00
C GLU A 153 1.91 -2.89 -11.17
#